data_AF-A0A7S9GKV7-F1
#
_entry.id   AF-A0A7S9GKV7-F1
#
_cell.length_a   1.000
_cell.length_b   1.000
_cell.length_c   1.000
_cell.angle_alpha   90.00
_cell.angle_beta   90.00
_cell.angle_gamma   90.00
#
_symmetry.space_group_name_H-M   'P 1'
#
loop_
_entity.id
_entity.type
_entity.pdbx_description
1 polymer ?
#
loop_
_entity_poly.entity_id
_entity_poly.type
_entity_poly.pdbx_seq_one_letter_code
_entity_poly.pdbx_strand_id
1 'polypeptide(L)'
;MSMLAAIALAASGATLPQCSWDRPGVNPFMGDVVAAVDRYKDIPAATRTKLKARMQQRSYDEMVTITRDAIQGKGRYDTSIRDMHFGQGSVCGSVTRAGWTDKMQERGLVYCEDGHCILVPTVCRNVSRITRTQAPQASAPAAAGNVASAAREGEDPQALLEMEPTGAGVAGGGAPSSEPTFSQIAGVTPPSGSVLTPTTSVPGGTPGIGGGGLVPPMGGLDGIPPLPPGTVVPPPVPEPGTWAMMVLGLGALGWVARRRQAKSAAPTAI
;
A
#
# COMPACT_ATOMS: atom_id res chain seq x y z
N MET A 1 -22.11 4.11 48.59
CA MET A 1 -21.96 3.59 47.22
C MET A 1 -21.88 4.78 46.29
N SER A 2 -20.74 5.02 45.67
CA SER A 2 -20.50 6.18 44.81
C SER A 2 -20.30 5.69 43.38
N MET A 3 -21.26 5.95 42.50
CA MET A 3 -21.15 5.65 41.07
C MET A 3 -20.54 6.87 40.38
N LEU A 4 -19.27 6.76 39.97
CA LEU A 4 -18.66 7.68 39.02
C LEU A 4 -19.06 7.24 37.61
N ALA A 5 -19.98 7.97 36.98
CA ALA A 5 -20.30 7.82 35.57
C ALA A 5 -19.21 8.53 34.74
N ALA A 6 -18.33 7.75 34.11
CA ALA A 6 -17.41 8.25 33.11
C ALA A 6 -18.15 8.42 31.77
N ILE A 7 -18.38 9.67 31.37
CA ILE A 7 -18.91 9.98 30.04
C ILE A 7 -17.74 9.91 29.05
N ALA A 8 -17.64 8.78 28.33
CA ALA A 8 -16.71 8.65 27.22
C ALA A 8 -17.23 9.46 26.03
N LEU A 9 -16.59 10.60 25.74
CA LEU A 9 -16.87 11.40 24.55
C LEU A 9 -16.31 10.65 23.32
N ALA A 10 -17.13 9.81 22.70
CA ALA A 10 -16.79 9.20 21.43
C ALA A 10 -16.70 10.32 20.38
N ALA A 11 -15.49 10.64 19.93
CA ALA A 11 -15.28 11.49 18.77
C ALA A 11 -15.81 10.75 17.53
N SER A 12 -17.10 10.93 17.25
CA SER A 12 -17.71 10.52 16.00
C SER A 12 -17.07 11.35 14.88
N GLY A 13 -16.12 10.75 14.17
CA GLY A 13 -15.58 11.34 12.95
C GLY A 13 -16.72 11.64 11.98
N ALA A 14 -16.66 12.79 11.30
CA ALA A 14 -17.69 13.16 10.34
C ALA A 14 -17.74 12.12 9.20
N THR A 15 -18.93 11.54 8.99
CA THR A 15 -19.21 10.71 7.81
C THR A 15 -19.82 11.59 6.72
N LEU A 16 -19.11 11.75 5.61
CA LEU A 16 -19.56 12.49 4.44
C LEU A 16 -20.13 11.50 3.41
N PRO A 17 -21.19 11.84 2.66
CA PRO A 17 -21.77 10.93 1.67
C PRO A 17 -20.79 10.67 0.51
N GLN A 18 -20.14 11.72 0.01
CA GLN A 18 -19.16 11.64 -1.07
C GLN A 18 -18.04 12.64 -0.85
N CYS A 19 -16.81 12.27 -1.18
CA CYS A 19 -15.63 13.15 -1.12
C CYS A 19 -14.85 13.13 -2.43
N SER A 20 -14.22 14.26 -2.77
CA SER A 20 -13.24 14.30 -3.86
C SER A 20 -11.90 13.74 -3.38
N TRP A 21 -11.31 12.89 -4.21
CA TRP A 21 -9.94 12.43 -4.07
C TRP A 21 -9.09 12.88 -5.27
N ASP A 22 -9.40 14.04 -5.85
CA ASP A 22 -8.74 14.52 -7.07
C ASP A 22 -7.28 14.94 -6.88
N ARG A 23 -6.87 15.13 -5.62
CA ARG A 23 -5.50 15.48 -5.22
C ARG A 23 -5.00 14.55 -4.11
N PRO A 24 -4.50 13.35 -4.47
CA PRO A 24 -3.89 12.46 -3.50
C PRO A 24 -2.79 13.14 -2.68
N GLY A 25 -2.70 12.79 -1.40
CA GLY A 25 -1.71 13.34 -0.46
C GLY A 25 -2.12 14.65 0.23
N VAL A 26 -3.15 15.36 -0.22
CA VAL A 26 -3.62 16.60 0.44
C VAL A 26 -4.28 16.33 1.79
N ASN A 27 -4.96 15.20 1.93
CA ASN A 27 -5.62 14.81 3.18
C ASN A 27 -5.30 13.35 3.55
N PRO A 28 -4.04 13.03 3.90
CA PRO A 28 -3.64 11.67 4.26
C PRO A 28 -4.35 11.22 5.52
N PHE A 29 -4.65 9.92 5.63
CA PHE A 29 -5.12 9.35 6.89
C PHE A 29 -3.99 9.33 7.92
N MET A 30 -4.23 9.99 9.06
CA MET A 30 -3.24 10.18 10.13
C MET A 30 -3.39 9.16 11.27
N GLY A 31 -4.42 8.32 11.22
CA GLY A 31 -4.65 7.29 12.23
C GLY A 31 -3.84 6.02 11.99
N ASP A 32 -4.10 5.03 12.85
CA ASP A 32 -3.62 3.66 12.65
C ASP A 32 -4.45 2.95 11.57
N VAL A 33 -3.78 2.57 10.48
CA VAL A 33 -4.38 1.92 9.31
C VAL A 33 -4.99 0.56 9.66
N VAL A 34 -4.37 -0.18 10.57
CA VAL A 34 -4.87 -1.48 11.06
C VAL A 34 -6.10 -1.25 11.92
N ALA A 35 -6.04 -0.31 12.87
CA ALA A 35 -7.16 -0.01 13.76
C ALA A 35 -8.37 0.55 12.99
N ALA A 36 -8.17 1.23 11.86
CA ALA A 36 -9.25 1.77 11.03
C ALA A 36 -10.23 0.67 10.55
N VAL A 37 -9.77 -0.58 10.38
CA VAL A 37 -10.63 -1.71 9.99
C VAL A 37 -11.78 -1.91 10.98
N ASP A 38 -11.58 -1.62 12.27
CA ASP A 38 -12.61 -1.76 13.29
C ASP A 38 -13.81 -0.81 13.12
N ARG A 39 -13.70 0.21 12.25
CA ARG A 39 -14.81 1.11 11.92
C ARG A 39 -15.81 0.50 10.94
N TYR A 40 -15.41 -0.52 10.16
CA TYR A 40 -16.31 -1.26 9.27
C TYR A 40 -17.14 -2.27 10.07
N LYS A 41 -18.24 -1.80 10.67
CA LYS A 41 -19.06 -2.61 11.58
C LYS A 41 -19.83 -3.74 10.89
N ASP A 42 -20.08 -3.60 9.59
CA ASP A 42 -20.70 -4.58 8.71
C ASP A 42 -19.79 -5.79 8.38
N ILE A 43 -18.46 -5.64 8.47
CA ILE A 43 -17.54 -6.77 8.32
C ILE A 43 -17.61 -7.63 9.60
N PRO A 44 -17.78 -8.97 9.53
CA PRO A 44 -17.79 -9.81 10.72
C PRO A 44 -16.53 -9.64 11.59
N ALA A 45 -16.68 -9.69 12.91
CA ALA A 45 -15.57 -9.44 13.84
C ALA A 45 -14.39 -10.40 13.62
N ALA A 46 -14.65 -11.68 13.33
CA ALA A 46 -13.63 -12.67 13.01
C ALA A 46 -12.83 -12.27 11.76
N THR A 47 -13.51 -11.85 10.70
CA THR A 47 -12.89 -11.37 9.45
C THR A 47 -12.07 -10.11 9.68
N ARG A 48 -12.56 -9.14 10.48
CA ARG A 48 -11.77 -7.96 10.85
C ARG A 48 -10.49 -8.35 11.59
N THR A 49 -10.53 -9.31 12.51
CA THR A 49 -9.35 -9.79 13.22
C THR A 49 -8.32 -10.38 12.25
N LYS A 50 -8.74 -11.23 11.31
CA LYS A 50 -7.86 -11.78 10.27
C LYS A 50 -7.27 -10.68 9.37
N LEU A 51 -8.09 -9.75 8.87
CA LEU A 51 -7.63 -8.60 8.07
C LEU A 51 -6.56 -7.80 8.83
N LYS A 52 -6.82 -7.46 10.09
CA LYS A 52 -5.88 -6.71 10.92
C LYS A 52 -4.56 -7.46 11.11
N ALA A 53 -4.61 -8.76 11.39
CA ALA A 53 -3.41 -9.59 11.51
C ALA A 53 -2.57 -9.56 10.21
N ARG A 54 -3.23 -9.71 9.05
CA ARG A 54 -2.57 -9.62 7.74
C ARG A 54 -1.97 -8.24 7.49
N MET A 55 -2.70 -7.17 7.82
CA MET A 55 -2.21 -5.79 7.65
C MET A 55 -1.01 -5.48 8.56
N GLN A 56 -1.01 -5.98 9.81
CA GLN A 56 0.14 -5.87 10.73
C GLN A 56 1.39 -6.56 10.17
N GLN A 57 1.21 -7.74 9.60
CA GLN A 57 2.29 -8.52 8.95
C GLN A 57 2.63 -8.01 7.54
N ARG A 58 1.89 -6.99 7.05
CA ARG A 58 1.98 -6.47 5.67
C ARG A 58 1.76 -7.55 4.60
N SER A 59 0.99 -8.58 4.91
CA SER A 59 0.63 -9.68 4.01
C SER A 59 -0.54 -9.28 3.08
N TYR A 60 -0.28 -8.31 2.20
CA TYR A 60 -1.23 -7.90 1.14
C TYR A 60 -1.30 -8.97 0.04
N ASP A 61 -2.45 -9.11 -0.59
CA ASP A 61 -2.65 -10.05 -1.69
C ASP A 61 -1.97 -9.56 -2.97
N GLU A 62 -2.04 -8.25 -3.22
CA GLU A 62 -1.38 -7.62 -4.37
C GLU A 62 -1.23 -6.10 -4.21
N MET A 63 -0.40 -5.52 -5.10
CA MET A 63 -0.28 -4.09 -5.28
C MET A 63 -0.91 -3.68 -6.61
N VAL A 64 -1.97 -2.87 -6.53
CA VAL A 64 -2.77 -2.43 -7.67
C VAL A 64 -2.34 -1.06 -8.18
N THR A 65 -2.65 -0.77 -9.43
CA THR A 65 -2.64 0.58 -10.00
C THR A 65 -4.05 1.13 -9.98
N ILE A 66 -4.22 2.27 -9.32
CA ILE A 66 -5.46 3.03 -9.22
C ILE A 66 -5.39 4.10 -10.30
N THR A 67 -6.38 4.18 -11.18
CA THR A 67 -6.50 5.26 -12.19
C THR A 67 -7.76 6.07 -11.91
N ARG A 68 -8.13 7.02 -12.79
CA ARG A 68 -9.42 7.72 -12.71
C ARG A 68 -10.60 6.73 -12.63
N ASP A 69 -10.59 5.77 -13.54
CA ASP A 69 -11.77 4.96 -13.85
C ASP A 69 -11.61 3.48 -13.50
N ALA A 70 -10.46 3.06 -12.95
CA ALA A 70 -10.21 1.65 -12.68
C ALA A 70 -9.32 1.42 -11.44
N ILE A 71 -9.34 0.17 -10.99
CA ILE A 71 -8.39 -0.41 -10.04
C ILE A 71 -7.84 -1.67 -10.70
N GLN A 72 -6.58 -1.62 -11.12
CA GLN A 72 -5.95 -2.58 -12.01
C GLN A 72 -4.95 -3.43 -11.23
N GLY A 73 -5.12 -4.74 -11.30
CA GLY A 73 -4.26 -5.72 -10.67
C GLY A 73 -4.42 -7.10 -11.31
N LYS A 74 -3.91 -8.13 -10.64
CA LYS A 74 -4.18 -9.54 -10.96
C LYS A 74 -5.65 -9.85 -10.73
N GLY A 75 -6.25 -9.31 -9.67
CA GLY A 75 -7.68 -9.36 -9.43
C GLY A 75 -8.49 -8.42 -10.31
N ARG A 76 -9.75 -8.77 -10.55
CA ARG A 76 -10.76 -7.85 -11.10
C ARG A 76 -11.49 -7.16 -9.96
N TYR A 77 -11.52 -5.84 -10.01
CA TYR A 77 -12.13 -5.00 -8.99
C TYR A 77 -13.19 -4.11 -9.61
N ASP A 78 -14.22 -3.83 -8.84
CA ASP A 78 -15.14 -2.73 -9.15
C ASP A 78 -14.39 -1.40 -9.10
N THR A 79 -14.87 -0.42 -9.87
CA THR A 79 -14.22 0.89 -9.93
C THR A 79 -14.53 1.73 -8.70
N SER A 80 -15.62 1.46 -7.98
CA SER A 80 -16.02 2.21 -6.79
C SER A 80 -15.07 1.99 -5.62
N ILE A 81 -14.74 3.08 -4.94
CA ILE A 81 -14.02 3.08 -3.66
C ILE A 81 -14.95 3.69 -2.61
N ARG A 82 -15.15 2.96 -1.52
CA ARG A 82 -16.18 3.26 -0.52
C ARG A 82 -15.59 3.40 0.88
N ASP A 83 -16.26 4.16 1.71
CA ASP A 83 -15.99 4.31 3.16
C ASP A 83 -14.53 4.66 3.46
N MET A 84 -13.97 5.53 2.62
CA MET A 84 -12.56 5.89 2.71
C MET A 84 -12.32 6.77 3.93
N HIS A 85 -11.33 6.38 4.72
CA HIS A 85 -10.86 7.09 5.90
C HIS A 85 -9.85 8.16 5.48
N PHE A 86 -10.05 9.39 5.97
CA PHE A 86 -9.22 10.56 5.64
C PHE A 86 -8.78 11.31 6.90
N GLY A 87 -7.67 12.03 6.79
CA GLY A 87 -7.24 13.03 7.77
C GLY A 87 -7.18 12.50 9.19
N GLN A 88 -7.75 13.26 10.12
CA GLN A 88 -7.78 12.95 11.55
C GLN A 88 -8.97 12.04 11.97
N GLY A 89 -9.65 11.40 11.00
CA GLY A 89 -10.68 10.40 11.30
C GLY A 89 -12.04 10.60 10.65
N SER A 90 -12.12 11.43 9.60
CA SER A 90 -13.33 11.52 8.76
C SER A 90 -13.47 10.27 7.88
N VAL A 91 -14.71 9.94 7.51
CA VAL A 91 -15.01 8.80 6.62
C VAL A 91 -15.91 9.28 5.49
N CYS A 92 -15.64 8.85 4.26
CA CYS A 92 -16.42 9.22 3.08
C CYS A 92 -17.11 7.99 2.50
N GLY A 93 -18.44 7.98 2.44
CA GLY A 93 -19.24 6.84 1.95
C GLY A 93 -18.82 6.40 0.54
N SER A 94 -18.64 7.36 -0.38
CA SER A 94 -17.98 7.15 -1.66
C SER A 94 -16.87 8.18 -1.89
N VAL A 95 -15.93 7.86 -2.78
CA VAL A 95 -14.94 8.84 -3.27
C VAL A 95 -14.97 8.94 -4.78
N THR A 96 -14.86 10.16 -5.29
CA THR A 96 -14.69 10.43 -6.71
C THR A 96 -13.23 10.72 -7.05
N ARG A 97 -12.84 10.33 -8.26
CA ARG A 97 -11.55 10.62 -8.88
C ARG A 97 -11.72 11.42 -10.17
N ALA A 98 -12.90 12.01 -10.41
CA ALA A 98 -13.24 12.61 -11.71
C ALA A 98 -12.26 13.70 -12.18
N GLY A 99 -11.58 14.39 -11.26
CA GLY A 99 -10.56 15.39 -11.57
C GLY A 99 -9.18 14.83 -11.91
N TRP A 100 -9.00 13.51 -11.86
CA TRP A 100 -7.75 12.86 -12.30
C TRP A 100 -7.53 13.08 -13.79
N THR A 101 -6.30 13.00 -14.29
CA THR A 101 -6.03 12.91 -15.75
C THR A 101 -5.86 11.44 -16.16
N ASP A 102 -5.93 11.13 -17.45
CA ASP A 102 -5.75 9.75 -17.94
C ASP A 102 -4.36 9.17 -17.62
N LYS A 103 -3.37 10.05 -17.44
CA LYS A 103 -2.00 9.69 -17.06
C LYS A 103 -1.82 9.55 -15.55
N MET A 104 -2.76 10.07 -14.75
CA MET A 104 -2.64 10.07 -13.30
C MET A 104 -2.96 8.70 -12.73
N GLN A 105 -2.04 8.21 -11.91
CA GLN A 105 -2.09 6.87 -11.36
C GLN A 105 -1.54 6.91 -9.94
N GLU A 106 -2.11 6.09 -9.07
CA GLU A 106 -1.59 5.84 -7.73
C GLU A 106 -1.42 4.33 -7.51
N ARG A 107 -0.49 3.94 -6.64
CA ARG A 107 -0.31 2.56 -6.23
C ARG A 107 -1.06 2.31 -4.92
N GLY A 108 -1.63 1.12 -4.76
CA GLY A 108 -2.29 0.75 -3.52
C GLY A 108 -2.09 -0.71 -3.16
N LEU A 109 -2.13 -1.01 -1.87
CA LEU A 109 -2.09 -2.35 -1.33
C LEU A 109 -3.51 -2.86 -1.13
N VAL A 110 -3.78 -4.08 -1.57
CA VAL A 110 -5.08 -4.74 -1.37
C VAL A 110 -4.94 -5.90 -0.39
N TYR A 111 -5.83 -5.93 0.59
CA TYR A 111 -5.99 -7.02 1.55
C TYR A 111 -7.41 -7.55 1.45
N CYS A 112 -7.58 -8.83 1.10
CA CYS A 112 -8.87 -9.48 1.01
C CYS A 112 -8.94 -10.64 1.99
N GLU A 113 -10.06 -10.75 2.69
CA GLU A 113 -10.33 -11.86 3.61
C GLU A 113 -11.84 -12.12 3.68
N ASP A 114 -12.23 -13.39 3.62
CA ASP A 114 -13.63 -13.83 3.65
C ASP A 114 -14.56 -13.02 2.71
N GLY A 115 -14.06 -12.61 1.54
CA GLY A 115 -14.82 -11.83 0.54
C GLY A 115 -14.83 -10.31 0.75
N HIS A 116 -14.23 -9.78 1.82
CA HIS A 116 -14.10 -8.35 2.08
C HIS A 116 -12.70 -7.85 1.72
N CYS A 117 -12.61 -6.79 0.93
CA CYS A 117 -11.33 -6.23 0.48
C CYS A 117 -11.11 -4.79 0.96
N ILE A 118 -9.94 -4.55 1.52
CA ILE A 118 -9.44 -3.24 1.97
C ILE A 118 -8.35 -2.77 1.03
N LEU A 119 -8.46 -1.53 0.56
CA LEU A 119 -7.48 -0.83 -0.26
C LEU A 119 -6.80 0.28 0.54
N VAL A 120 -5.47 0.29 0.53
CA VAL A 120 -4.63 1.32 1.16
C VAL A 120 -3.67 1.90 0.12
N PRO A 121 -3.94 3.10 -0.43
CA PRO A 121 -3.04 3.77 -1.35
C PRO A 121 -1.71 4.16 -0.67
N THR A 122 -0.62 4.14 -1.42
CA THR A 122 0.74 4.32 -0.86
C THR A 122 1.07 5.78 -0.57
N VAL A 123 0.42 6.75 -1.22
CA VAL A 123 0.71 8.18 -1.01
C VAL A 123 -0.07 8.71 0.20
N CYS A 124 -1.39 8.52 0.22
CA CYS A 124 -2.23 9.10 1.27
C CYS A 124 -2.48 8.18 2.47
N ARG A 125 -2.18 6.87 2.38
CA ARG A 125 -2.47 5.85 3.41
C ARG A 125 -3.96 5.77 3.80
N ASN A 126 -4.84 6.30 2.95
CA ASN A 126 -6.27 6.28 3.21
C ASN A 126 -6.77 4.83 3.22
N VAL A 127 -7.61 4.49 4.19
CA VAL A 127 -8.13 3.12 4.31
C VAL A 127 -9.51 3.09 3.72
N SER A 128 -9.73 2.25 2.70
CA SER A 128 -11.00 2.21 1.97
C SER A 128 -11.45 0.80 1.65
N ARG A 129 -12.73 0.65 1.31
CA ARG A 129 -13.33 -0.61 0.86
C ARG A 129 -13.42 -0.62 -0.65
N ILE A 130 -13.10 -1.78 -1.22
CA ILE A 130 -13.30 -2.08 -2.64
C ILE A 130 -13.98 -3.43 -2.78
N THR A 131 -14.63 -3.64 -3.92
CA THR A 131 -15.28 -4.92 -4.23
C THR A 131 -14.43 -5.67 -5.25
N ARG A 132 -14.08 -6.93 -4.95
CA ARG A 132 -13.50 -7.83 -5.94
C ARG A 132 -14.63 -8.49 -6.71
N THR A 133 -14.71 -8.28 -8.02
CA THR A 133 -15.84 -8.75 -8.86
C THR A 133 -15.68 -10.19 -9.31
N GLN A 134 -14.47 -10.75 -9.23
CA GLN A 134 -14.21 -12.16 -9.46
C GLN A 134 -13.62 -12.78 -8.18
N ALA A 135 -14.22 -13.87 -7.71
CA ALA A 135 -13.66 -14.64 -6.60
C ALA A 135 -12.21 -15.03 -6.94
N PRO A 136 -11.31 -15.12 -5.95
CA PRO A 136 -10.00 -15.71 -6.15
C PRO A 136 -10.22 -17.06 -6.82
N GLN A 137 -9.77 -17.21 -8.06
CA GLN A 137 -9.78 -18.51 -8.70
C GLN A 137 -8.86 -19.37 -7.83
N ALA A 138 -9.44 -20.34 -7.13
CA ALA A 138 -8.64 -21.41 -6.56
C ALA A 138 -7.92 -22.01 -7.76
N SER A 139 -6.60 -21.84 -7.82
CA SER A 139 -5.80 -22.59 -8.77
C SER A 139 -6.09 -24.05 -8.44
N ALA A 140 -6.91 -24.70 -9.28
CA ALA A 140 -6.99 -26.14 -9.25
C ALA A 140 -5.53 -26.63 -9.36
N PRO A 141 -5.10 -27.63 -8.56
CA PRO A 141 -3.84 -28.28 -8.87
C PRO A 141 -3.90 -28.64 -10.34
N ALA A 142 -2.83 -28.35 -11.08
CA ALA A 142 -2.74 -28.71 -12.49
C ALA A 142 -3.12 -30.18 -12.61
N ALA A 143 -4.37 -30.44 -13.00
CA ALA A 143 -4.76 -31.75 -13.43
C ALA A 143 -3.91 -31.96 -14.66
N ALA A 144 -2.93 -32.86 -14.54
CA ALA A 144 -2.31 -33.48 -15.69
C ALA A 144 -3.43 -33.74 -16.69
N GLY A 145 -3.30 -33.18 -17.90
CA GLY A 145 -4.30 -33.31 -18.92
C GLY A 145 -4.59 -34.78 -19.14
N ASN A 146 -5.71 -35.24 -18.57
CA ASN A 146 -6.27 -36.54 -18.89
C ASN A 146 -6.82 -36.42 -20.29
N VAL A 147 -5.97 -36.71 -21.28
CA VAL A 147 -6.39 -37.22 -22.58
C VAL A 147 -7.05 -38.58 -22.35
N ALA A 148 -8.27 -38.56 -21.84
CA ALA A 148 -9.13 -39.72 -21.71
C ALA A 148 -10.58 -39.28 -21.94
N SER A 149 -10.85 -38.85 -23.17
CA SER A 149 -12.18 -38.89 -23.77
C SER A 149 -12.04 -39.54 -25.14
N ALA A 150 -11.76 -40.85 -25.11
CA ALA A 150 -11.97 -41.78 -26.22
C ALA A 150 -12.07 -43.19 -25.64
N ALA A 151 -13.13 -43.44 -24.86
CA ALA A 151 -13.58 -44.79 -24.58
C ALA A 151 -14.94 -44.95 -25.27
N ARG A 152 -14.90 -45.42 -26.52
CA ARG A 152 -15.94 -46.28 -27.07
C ARG A 152 -15.34 -47.68 -27.14
N GLU A 153 -16.13 -48.62 -26.66
CA GLU A 153 -16.02 -50.08 -26.73
C GLU A 153 -15.15 -50.66 -27.86
N GLY A 154 -14.34 -51.67 -27.49
CA GLY A 154 -14.15 -52.87 -28.31
C GLY A 154 -12.75 -53.13 -28.86
N GLU A 155 -12.28 -54.36 -28.62
CA GLU A 155 -11.26 -55.13 -29.37
C GLU A 155 -9.78 -55.16 -28.87
N ASP A 156 -9.49 -56.25 -28.15
CA ASP A 156 -8.31 -57.13 -28.14
C ASP A 156 -6.87 -56.62 -27.78
N PRO A 157 -6.27 -57.04 -26.63
CA PRO A 157 -4.95 -56.60 -26.20
C PRO A 157 -3.79 -57.59 -26.51
N GLN A 158 -3.63 -58.09 -27.76
CA GLN A 158 -2.45 -58.93 -28.11
C GLN A 158 -1.74 -58.63 -29.44
N ALA A 159 -1.98 -57.52 -30.12
CA ALA A 159 -1.44 -57.28 -31.49
C ALA A 159 -0.30 -56.24 -31.63
N LEU A 160 0.52 -55.95 -30.61
CA LEU A 160 1.61 -54.96 -30.77
C LEU A 160 2.84 -55.19 -29.89
N LEU A 161 3.38 -56.41 -29.86
CA LEU A 161 4.72 -56.68 -29.30
C LEU A 161 5.56 -57.54 -30.26
N GLU A 162 5.67 -57.11 -31.51
CA GLU A 162 6.67 -57.66 -32.44
C GLU A 162 7.17 -56.54 -33.34
N MET A 163 8.42 -56.10 -33.11
CA MET A 163 9.19 -55.32 -34.07
C MET A 163 10.61 -55.90 -34.16
N GLU A 164 10.83 -56.55 -35.29
CA GLU A 164 12.06 -57.15 -35.84
C GLU A 164 13.27 -56.19 -35.83
N PRO A 165 14.49 -56.63 -35.45
CA PRO A 165 15.69 -55.82 -35.56
C PRO A 165 16.26 -55.85 -36.99
N THR A 166 16.26 -54.72 -37.69
CA THR A 166 17.00 -54.58 -38.96
C THR A 166 18.41 -54.04 -38.70
N GLY A 167 19.41 -54.85 -39.06
CA GLY A 167 20.83 -54.50 -39.02
C GLY A 167 21.44 -54.26 -40.40
N ALA A 168 22.25 -53.19 -40.48
CA ALA A 168 23.46 -52.93 -41.29
C ALA A 168 23.40 -52.80 -42.84
N GLY A 169 23.99 -51.69 -43.34
CA GLY A 169 24.38 -51.50 -44.74
C GLY A 169 25.22 -50.24 -45.04
N VAL A 170 26.55 -50.38 -44.94
CA VAL A 170 27.71 -49.81 -45.71
C VAL A 170 27.92 -48.29 -45.98
N ALA A 171 29.22 -47.97 -46.01
CA ALA A 171 29.92 -46.68 -46.02
C ALA A 171 29.83 -45.80 -47.29
N GLY A 172 29.99 -44.48 -47.09
CA GLY A 172 30.34 -43.54 -48.17
C GLY A 172 30.34 -42.06 -47.75
N GLY A 173 31.53 -41.53 -47.41
CA GLY A 173 32.00 -40.19 -47.76
C GLY A 173 31.31 -38.91 -47.25
N GLY A 174 32.05 -38.12 -46.45
CA GLY A 174 31.89 -36.65 -46.39
C GLY A 174 31.77 -36.06 -44.99
N ALA A 175 32.88 -35.57 -44.43
CA ALA A 175 32.89 -34.60 -43.32
C ALA A 175 32.97 -33.16 -43.89
N PRO A 176 32.87 -32.06 -43.09
CA PRO A 176 32.45 -31.93 -41.69
C PRO A 176 31.39 -30.82 -41.46
N SER A 177 30.65 -30.88 -40.35
CA SER A 177 30.20 -29.67 -39.62
C SER A 177 29.85 -30.07 -38.19
N SER A 178 30.85 -29.98 -37.32
CA SER A 178 30.69 -30.21 -35.88
C SER A 178 30.47 -28.86 -35.19
N GLU A 179 29.21 -28.55 -34.86
CA GLU A 179 28.89 -27.59 -33.81
C GLU A 179 28.78 -28.33 -32.46
N PRO A 180 29.46 -27.87 -31.39
CA PRO A 180 29.36 -28.52 -30.09
C PRO A 180 28.10 -28.10 -29.33
N THR A 181 27.34 -29.11 -28.87
CA THR A 181 26.19 -29.00 -27.96
C THR A 181 26.64 -28.75 -26.51
N PHE A 182 25.82 -27.96 -25.79
CA PHE A 182 25.95 -27.29 -24.48
C PHE A 182 26.39 -28.11 -23.23
N SER A 183 26.96 -29.32 -23.34
CA SER A 183 27.26 -30.16 -22.17
C SER A 183 28.73 -30.19 -21.70
N GLN A 184 29.54 -29.17 -22.01
CA GLN A 184 30.97 -29.14 -21.62
C GLN A 184 31.42 -27.91 -20.81
N ILE A 185 30.61 -27.41 -19.86
CA ILE A 185 31.11 -26.43 -18.88
C ILE A 185 30.61 -26.75 -17.48
N ALA A 186 31.16 -27.79 -16.87
CA ALA A 186 31.10 -27.99 -15.42
C ALA A 186 32.38 -28.70 -14.96
N GLY A 187 33.40 -27.90 -14.68
CA GLY A 187 34.69 -28.38 -14.19
C GLY A 187 35.59 -27.23 -13.77
N VAL A 188 35.23 -26.52 -12.70
CA VAL A 188 36.16 -25.60 -12.01
C VAL A 188 36.11 -25.89 -10.51
N THR A 189 37.26 -26.37 -10.03
CA THR A 189 37.63 -26.74 -8.67
C THR A 189 37.85 -25.50 -7.79
N PRO A 190 37.48 -25.50 -6.49
CA PRO A 190 37.84 -24.42 -5.56
C PRO A 190 39.20 -24.68 -4.87
N PRO A 191 40.01 -23.65 -4.58
CA PRO A 191 41.13 -23.78 -3.65
C PRO A 191 40.76 -23.38 -2.21
N SER A 192 41.43 -24.09 -1.29
CA SER A 192 41.24 -24.19 0.15
C SER A 192 41.44 -22.90 0.95
N GLY A 193 40.64 -22.77 2.01
CA GLY A 193 40.73 -21.70 3.00
C GLY A 193 41.89 -21.85 4.00
N SER A 194 42.36 -20.71 4.49
CA SER A 194 43.22 -20.59 5.67
C SER A 194 42.49 -19.86 6.79
N VAL A 195 42.81 -20.31 7.99
CA VAL A 195 42.22 -20.08 9.32
C VAL A 195 42.50 -18.66 9.84
N LEU A 196 41.62 -18.11 10.72
CA LEU A 196 41.94 -17.56 12.06
C LEU A 196 40.75 -16.77 12.70
N THR A 197 40.20 -17.39 13.75
CA THR A 197 39.70 -16.89 15.08
C THR A 197 38.93 -15.56 15.25
N PRO A 198 37.88 -15.56 16.11
CA PRO A 198 37.15 -14.36 16.54
C PRO A 198 37.74 -13.75 17.82
N THR A 199 37.72 -12.42 17.96
CA THR A 199 37.92 -11.77 19.27
C THR A 199 36.80 -10.77 19.55
N THR A 200 36.28 -10.90 20.76
CA THR A 200 35.32 -10.02 21.44
C THR A 200 36.07 -8.93 22.20
N SER A 201 35.60 -7.68 22.14
CA SER A 201 35.64 -6.76 23.28
C SER A 201 34.80 -5.48 23.06
N VAL A 202 33.94 -5.22 24.04
CA VAL A 202 33.32 -3.91 24.37
C VAL A 202 33.95 -3.52 25.72
N PRO A 203 34.37 -2.27 25.97
CA PRO A 203 33.52 -1.39 26.82
C PRO A 203 33.65 0.14 26.62
N GLY A 204 32.49 0.83 26.76
CA GLY A 204 32.30 1.97 27.68
C GLY A 204 32.75 3.39 27.29
N GLY A 205 31.83 4.37 27.38
CA GLY A 205 32.17 5.81 27.52
C GLY A 205 31.09 6.80 27.05
N THR A 206 30.60 7.64 27.98
CA THR A 206 29.46 8.59 27.96
C THR A 206 29.67 9.93 27.16
N PRO A 207 28.69 10.89 27.12
CA PRO A 207 28.24 11.60 25.91
C PRO A 207 28.90 12.96 25.65
N GLY A 208 28.84 13.43 24.39
CA GLY A 208 29.32 14.76 23.98
C GLY A 208 28.42 15.42 22.93
N ILE A 209 28.09 16.68 23.20
CA ILE A 209 27.27 17.61 22.42
C ILE A 209 28.16 18.37 21.42
N GLY A 210 27.63 18.70 20.24
CA GLY A 210 28.25 19.58 19.21
C GLY A 210 28.68 18.76 17.98
N GLY A 211 28.16 18.98 16.78
CA GLY A 211 28.20 20.24 16.05
C GLY A 211 29.42 20.22 15.12
N GLY A 212 29.22 19.92 13.83
CA GLY A 212 30.28 19.96 12.82
C GLY A 212 30.22 18.78 11.86
N GLY A 213 29.90 19.06 10.60
CA GLY A 213 29.77 18.07 9.54
C GLY A 213 31.09 17.40 9.17
N LEU A 214 30.99 16.14 8.76
CA LEU A 214 32.01 15.45 7.97
C LEU A 214 31.31 14.58 6.92
N VAL A 215 31.53 14.98 5.68
CA VAL A 215 31.22 14.25 4.44
C VAL A 215 32.05 12.96 4.36
N PRO A 216 31.50 11.83 3.89
CA PRO A 216 32.29 10.65 3.54
C PRO A 216 33.06 10.88 2.22
N PRO A 217 34.29 10.36 2.06
CA PRO A 217 35.06 10.53 0.85
C PRO A 217 34.57 9.56 -0.22
N MET A 218 33.86 10.06 -1.23
CA MET A 218 33.61 9.32 -2.47
C MET A 218 34.48 9.91 -3.57
N GLY A 219 35.36 9.07 -4.11
CA GLY A 219 36.31 9.41 -5.14
C GLY A 219 35.65 9.83 -6.45
N GLY A 220 36.31 10.80 -7.10
CA GLY A 220 36.49 10.96 -8.54
C GLY A 220 35.25 10.88 -9.42
N LEU A 221 34.64 12.03 -9.71
CA LEU A 221 34.08 12.39 -11.02
C LEU A 221 34.19 13.91 -11.21
N ASP A 222 35.39 14.38 -11.61
CA ASP A 222 35.58 15.74 -12.12
C ASP A 222 34.80 15.90 -13.43
N GLY A 223 33.85 16.84 -13.48
CA GLY A 223 33.27 17.28 -14.76
C GLY A 223 31.82 17.75 -14.83
N ILE A 224 31.10 17.98 -13.71
CA ILE A 224 29.72 18.51 -13.77
C ILE A 224 29.71 19.97 -13.30
N PRO A 225 29.30 20.94 -14.14
CA PRO A 225 29.16 22.33 -13.71
C PRO A 225 28.06 22.45 -12.65
N PRO A 226 28.24 23.30 -11.61
CA PRO A 226 27.24 23.47 -10.56
C PRO A 226 25.97 24.10 -11.15
N LEU A 227 24.83 23.44 -10.91
CA LEU A 227 23.50 23.99 -11.21
C LEU A 227 23.28 25.27 -10.39
N PRO A 228 22.57 26.29 -10.94
CA PRO A 228 22.27 27.52 -10.21
C PRO A 228 21.43 27.21 -8.96
N PRO A 229 21.62 27.97 -7.85
CA PRO A 229 20.87 27.74 -6.62
C PRO A 229 19.38 27.95 -6.90
N GLY A 230 18.63 26.86 -6.83
CA GLY A 230 17.17 26.90 -6.89
C GLY A 230 16.64 27.74 -5.73
N THR A 231 15.87 28.76 -6.05
CA THR A 231 15.09 29.53 -5.09
C THR A 231 14.10 28.59 -4.40
N VAL A 232 14.41 28.20 -3.17
CA VAL A 232 13.50 27.48 -2.28
C VAL A 232 12.38 28.45 -1.91
N VAL A 233 11.23 28.35 -2.58
CA VAL A 233 10.00 29.01 -2.15
C VAL A 233 9.42 28.16 -1.01
N PRO A 234 9.42 28.63 0.25
CA PRO A 234 8.80 27.87 1.33
C PRO A 234 7.29 27.72 1.07
N PRO A 235 6.67 26.57 1.39
CA PRO A 235 5.23 26.43 1.29
C PRO A 235 4.55 27.45 2.20
N PRO A 236 3.38 28.01 1.80
CA PRO A 236 2.64 28.91 2.66
C PRO A 236 2.35 28.21 3.99
N VAL A 237 2.88 28.77 5.08
CA VAL A 237 2.63 28.30 6.44
C VAL A 237 1.13 28.50 6.72
N PRO A 238 0.37 27.43 6.99
CA PRO A 238 -1.03 27.59 7.37
C PRO A 238 -1.05 28.18 8.78
N GLU A 239 -1.34 29.46 8.92
CA GLU A 239 -1.54 30.08 10.23
C GLU A 239 -2.84 29.53 10.85
N PRO A 240 -2.77 28.68 11.88
CA PRO A 240 -3.96 28.26 12.60
C PRO A 240 -4.26 29.37 13.61
N GLY A 241 -4.97 30.42 13.19
CA GLY A 241 -5.32 31.48 14.13
C GLY A 241 -6.06 32.70 13.60
N THR A 242 -6.01 32.99 12.29
CA THR A 242 -6.54 34.26 11.77
C THR A 242 -8.05 34.42 12.02
N TRP A 243 -8.82 33.35 11.84
CA TRP A 243 -10.26 33.35 12.10
C TRP A 243 -10.59 33.30 13.60
N ALA A 244 -9.76 32.61 14.41
CA ALA A 244 -9.94 32.57 15.86
C ALA A 244 -9.74 33.96 16.49
N MET A 245 -8.73 34.70 16.05
CA MET A 245 -8.49 36.08 16.50
C MET A 245 -9.58 37.04 16.01
N MET A 246 -10.11 36.83 14.80
CA MET A 246 -11.22 37.62 14.27
C MET A 246 -12.52 37.41 15.07
N VAL A 247 -12.88 36.15 15.38
CA VAL A 247 -14.07 35.83 16.18
C VAL A 247 -13.91 36.37 17.60
N LEU A 248 -12.73 36.25 18.20
CA LEU A 248 -12.46 36.76 19.55
C LEU A 248 -12.56 38.30 19.58
N GLY A 249 -12.02 38.99 18.58
CA GLY A 249 -12.13 40.44 18.44
C GLY A 249 -13.58 40.91 18.28
N LEU A 250 -14.35 40.26 17.40
CA LEU A 250 -15.77 40.58 17.19
C LEU A 250 -16.63 40.28 18.43
N GLY A 251 -16.35 39.17 19.13
CA GLY A 251 -17.02 38.82 20.38
C GLY A 251 -16.78 39.85 21.49
N ALA A 252 -15.54 40.35 21.62
CA ALA A 252 -15.19 41.38 22.59
C ALA A 252 -15.92 42.70 22.29
N LEU A 253 -15.99 43.12 21.02
CA LEU A 253 -16.70 44.33 20.61
C LEU A 253 -18.22 44.23 20.89
N GLY A 254 -18.83 43.08 20.58
CA GLY A 254 -20.24 42.81 20.87
C GLY A 254 -20.56 42.88 22.37
N TRP A 255 -19.67 42.35 23.22
CA TRP A 255 -19.84 42.39 24.67
C TRP A 255 -19.74 43.81 25.24
N VAL A 256 -18.81 44.62 24.75
CA VAL A 256 -18.68 46.03 25.16
C VAL A 256 -19.90 46.85 24.74
N ALA A 257 -20.41 46.65 23.52
CA ALA A 257 -21.61 47.32 23.03
C ALA A 257 -22.84 47.00 23.90
N ARG A 258 -23.04 45.72 24.25
CA ARG A 258 -24.14 45.28 25.12
C ARG A 258 -24.05 45.90 26.52
N ARG A 259 -22.85 46.00 27.09
CA ARG A 259 -22.64 46.64 28.40
C ARG A 259 -22.95 48.13 28.40
N ARG A 260 -22.72 48.83 27.29
CA ARG A 260 -23.05 50.26 27.18
C ARG A 260 -24.56 50.49 27.10
N GLN A 261 -25.28 49.68 26.32
CA GLN A 261 -26.74 49.74 26.25
C GLN A 261 -27.41 49.45 27.60
N ALA A 262 -26.88 48.50 28.38
CA ALA A 262 -27.38 48.20 29.72
C ALA A 262 -27.19 49.37 30.72
N LYS A 263 -26.18 50.23 30.54
CA LYS A 263 -25.98 51.42 31.39
C LYS A 263 -26.85 52.60 30.97
N SER A 264 -27.20 52.70 29.69
CA SER A 264 -28.10 53.73 29.17
C SER A 264 -29.58 53.45 29.46
N ALA A 265 -29.91 52.25 29.93
CA ALA A 265 -31.26 51.86 30.32
C ALA A 265 -31.56 52.04 31.81
N ALA A 266 -30.70 52.74 32.59
CA ALA A 266 -31.02 53.11 33.96
C ALA A 266 -32.09 54.22 33.95
N PRO A 267 -33.30 54.00 34.49
CA PRO A 267 -34.33 55.02 34.54
C PRO A 267 -33.96 56.08 35.57
N THR A 268 -34.06 57.34 35.18
CA THR A 268 -34.05 58.50 36.08
C THR A 268 -35.17 58.32 37.11
N ALA A 269 -34.80 58.02 38.35
CA ALA A 269 -35.70 58.10 39.49
C ALA A 269 -35.76 59.55 39.99
N ILE A 270 -36.97 59.93 40.39
CA ILE A 270 -37.53 61.25 40.73
C ILE A 270 -36.69 62.01 41.77
#